data_AF-A0A3S4KCM6-F1
#
_entry.id   AF-A0A3S4KCM6-F1
#
_cell.length_a   1.000
_cell.length_b   1.000
_cell.length_c   1.000
_cell.angle_alpha   90.00
_cell.angle_beta   90.00
_cell.angle_gamma   90.00
#
_symmetry.space_group_name_H-M   'P 1'
#
loop_
_entity.id
_entity.type
_entity.pdbx_description
1 polymer ?
#
loop_
_entity_poly.entity_id
_entity_poly.type
_entity_poly.pdbx_seq_one_letter_code
_entity_poly.pdbx_strand_id
1 'polypeptide(L)'
;MLHIFEPVEDGQTRGANQFYSVMERLKMLDTLQATQLQSAIVKAMYAATIESELDSEKAFEYITAADNKDTPLVNMLANYARYYSTNSIKLGGVKIPHLYPGDELNLQTAQDSDNGFSALEQALLRYIAAGLGVSYEQLSRDYSQVSYSSARASANESWRYFLGRRRFIAGRLATQMFSCWLEEALIRGVIRAPRARFFLLGGPIQLEPLGVDWCRTYGD
;
A
#
# COMPACT_ATOMS: atom_id res chain seq x y z
N MET A 1 -31.78 -8.57 9.06
CA MET A 1 -30.37 -8.39 8.64
C MET A 1 -29.48 -8.94 9.74
N LEU A 2 -28.59 -9.91 9.44
CA LEU A 2 -27.67 -10.47 10.44
C LEU A 2 -26.32 -9.77 10.34
N HIS A 3 -25.90 -9.10 11.42
CA HIS A 3 -24.62 -8.41 11.52
C HIS A 3 -23.66 -9.23 12.38
N ILE A 4 -22.54 -9.64 11.78
CA ILE A 4 -21.59 -10.58 12.36
C ILE A 4 -20.23 -9.93 12.40
N PHE A 5 -19.68 -9.85 13.60
CA PHE A 5 -18.33 -9.37 13.82
C PHE A 5 -17.74 -10.08 15.04
N GLU A 6 -16.42 -10.02 15.13
CA GLU A 6 -15.64 -10.51 16.26
C GLU A 6 -15.44 -9.37 17.26
N PRO A 7 -16.02 -9.45 18.48
CA PRO A 7 -15.79 -8.46 19.52
C PRO A 7 -14.40 -8.71 20.12
N VAL A 8 -13.55 -7.68 20.08
CA VAL A 8 -12.23 -7.68 20.71
C VAL A 8 -12.30 -7.07 22.10
N GLU A 9 -13.19 -6.09 22.27
CA GLU A 9 -13.43 -5.36 23.52
C GLU A 9 -14.87 -5.55 24.00
N ASP A 10 -15.09 -5.39 25.31
CA ASP A 10 -16.43 -5.44 25.90
C ASP A 10 -17.28 -4.23 25.45
N GLY A 11 -18.58 -4.44 25.25
CA GLY A 11 -19.50 -3.40 24.76
C GLY A 11 -19.34 -3.00 23.29
N GLN A 12 -18.47 -3.65 22.52
CA GLN A 12 -18.25 -3.34 21.11
C GLN A 12 -19.47 -3.68 20.25
N THR A 13 -20.03 -2.69 19.54
CA THR A 13 -21.23 -2.85 18.67
C THR A 13 -20.92 -3.05 17.18
N ARG A 14 -19.66 -2.85 16.78
CA ARG A 14 -19.17 -2.97 15.39
C ARG A 14 -17.82 -3.64 15.33
N GLY A 15 -17.55 -4.39 14.27
CA GLY A 15 -16.23 -4.98 14.05
C GLY A 15 -15.15 -3.92 13.84
N ALA A 16 -13.95 -4.17 14.38
CA ALA A 16 -12.77 -3.40 14.05
C ALA A 16 -12.11 -3.96 12.78
N ASN A 17 -11.53 -3.08 11.95
CA ASN A 17 -10.80 -3.52 10.77
C ASN A 17 -9.40 -4.03 11.17
N GLN A 18 -9.08 -5.27 10.80
CA GLN A 18 -7.78 -5.88 11.06
C GLN A 18 -6.63 -5.14 10.33
N PHE A 19 -6.90 -4.52 9.19
CA PHE A 19 -5.89 -3.80 8.42
C PHE A 19 -5.44 -2.48 9.06
N TYR A 20 -6.12 -2.02 10.11
CA TYR A 20 -5.82 -0.73 10.73
C TYR A 20 -4.40 -0.68 11.33
N SER A 21 -3.94 -1.79 11.92
CA SER A 21 -2.59 -1.88 12.53
C SER A 21 -1.44 -1.83 11.53
N VAL A 22 -1.70 -2.19 10.26
CA VAL A 22 -0.67 -2.29 9.22
C VAL A 22 -0.78 -1.20 8.15
N MET A 23 -1.82 -0.36 8.22
CA MET A 23 -2.15 0.64 7.20
C MET A 23 -0.99 1.59 6.90
N GLU A 24 -0.35 2.11 7.96
CA GLU A 24 0.80 3.02 7.83
C GLU A 24 1.97 2.34 7.10
N ARG A 25 2.24 1.07 7.43
CA ARG A 25 3.34 0.28 6.83
C ARG A 25 3.05 -0.06 5.37
N LEU A 26 1.80 -0.35 5.03
CA LEU A 26 1.37 -0.53 3.64
C LEU A 26 1.60 0.74 2.82
N LYS A 27 1.25 1.91 3.38
CA LYS A 27 1.47 3.16 2.67
C LYS A 27 2.96 3.48 2.49
N MET A 28 3.75 3.24 3.53
CA MET A 28 5.20 3.42 3.48
C MET A 28 5.86 2.54 2.42
N LEU A 29 5.45 1.27 2.30
CA LEU A 29 5.94 0.34 1.29
C LEU A 29 5.68 0.84 -0.14
N ASP A 30 4.46 1.30 -0.42
CA ASP A 30 4.07 1.88 -1.71
C ASP A 30 4.92 3.12 -2.06
N THR A 31 5.07 4.05 -1.11
CA THR A 31 5.91 5.23 -1.33
C THR A 31 7.38 4.89 -1.56
N LEU A 32 7.87 3.84 -0.91
CA LEU A 32 9.26 3.41 -1.04
C LEU A 32 9.56 2.78 -2.40
N GLN A 33 8.65 1.95 -2.92
CA GLN A 33 8.78 1.40 -4.26
C GLN A 33 8.72 2.52 -5.32
N ALA A 34 7.83 3.50 -5.13
CA ALA A 34 7.72 4.65 -6.01
C ALA A 34 8.98 5.53 -6.01
N THR A 35 9.55 5.85 -4.84
CA THR A 35 10.77 6.67 -4.74
C THR A 35 11.99 5.94 -5.26
N GLN A 36 12.08 4.62 -5.09
CA GLN A 36 13.15 3.82 -5.67
C GLN A 36 13.08 3.81 -7.20
N LEU A 37 11.89 3.62 -7.79
CA LEU A 37 11.72 3.72 -9.24
C LEU A 37 12.04 5.12 -9.76
N GLN A 38 11.59 6.16 -9.07
CA GLN A 38 11.91 7.55 -9.44
C GLN A 38 13.41 7.82 -9.33
N SER A 39 14.06 7.38 -8.26
CA SER A 39 15.50 7.48 -8.08
C SER A 39 16.24 6.74 -9.19
N ALA A 40 15.84 5.53 -9.55
CA ALA A 40 16.44 4.78 -10.66
C ALA A 40 16.32 5.53 -12.00
N ILE A 41 15.15 6.11 -12.31
CA ILE A 41 14.94 6.93 -13.51
C ILE A 41 15.81 8.18 -13.48
N VAL A 42 15.83 8.88 -12.34
CA VAL A 42 16.61 10.11 -12.14
C VAL A 42 18.10 9.83 -12.24
N LYS A 43 18.60 8.75 -11.64
CA LYS A 43 19.99 8.29 -11.78
C LYS A 43 20.32 7.95 -13.23
N ALA A 44 19.43 7.27 -13.95
CA ALA A 44 19.60 6.99 -15.37
C ALA A 44 19.63 8.28 -16.23
N MET A 45 18.93 9.33 -15.81
CA MET A 45 18.94 10.65 -16.48
C MET A 45 20.19 11.47 -16.13
N TYR A 46 20.57 11.57 -14.85
CA TYR A 46 21.70 12.38 -14.38
C TYR A 46 23.07 11.83 -14.76
N ALA A 47 23.17 10.53 -15.04
CA ALA A 47 24.36 9.95 -15.65
C ALA A 47 24.75 10.65 -16.96
N ALA A 48 23.83 11.38 -17.62
CA ALA A 48 24.10 12.14 -18.85
C ALA A 48 24.12 13.67 -18.64
N THR A 49 24.59 14.15 -17.48
CA THR A 49 24.76 15.60 -17.27
C THR A 49 26.12 16.11 -17.78
N ILE A 50 26.09 17.27 -18.42
CA ILE A 50 27.26 17.94 -18.97
C ILE A 50 27.76 18.94 -17.93
N GLU A 51 29.04 18.87 -17.57
CA GLU A 51 29.75 19.97 -16.94
C GLU A 51 30.41 20.78 -18.07
N SER A 52 30.17 22.10 -18.11
CA SER A 52 30.82 22.99 -19.08
C SER A 52 31.84 23.85 -18.34
N GLU A 53 33.08 23.86 -18.82
CA GLU A 53 34.18 24.61 -18.23
C GLU A 53 34.13 26.10 -18.63
N LEU A 54 33.12 26.82 -18.14
CA LEU A 54 33.15 28.27 -18.12
C LEU A 54 33.47 28.72 -16.69
N ASP A 55 34.77 28.96 -16.46
CA ASP A 55 35.32 29.54 -15.24
C ASP A 55 34.50 30.78 -14.85
N SER A 56 33.87 30.73 -13.67
CA SER A 56 32.90 31.73 -13.20
C SER A 56 33.55 33.12 -13.06
N GLU A 57 34.87 33.16 -12.92
CA GLU A 57 35.67 34.37 -12.84
C GLU A 57 35.77 35.07 -14.22
N LYS A 58 35.90 34.31 -15.31
CA LYS A 58 35.84 34.82 -16.69
C LYS A 58 34.43 35.12 -17.18
N ALA A 59 33.39 34.53 -16.59
CA ALA A 59 32.02 34.93 -16.91
C ALA A 59 31.69 36.33 -16.36
N PHE A 60 32.25 36.69 -15.20
CA PHE A 60 31.98 37.96 -14.52
C PHE A 60 32.75 39.15 -15.12
N GLU A 61 34.01 38.94 -15.52
CA GLU A 61 34.86 39.97 -16.13
C GLU A 61 34.36 40.42 -17.52
N TYR A 62 33.58 39.57 -18.21
CA TYR A 62 33.04 39.85 -19.54
C TYR A 62 31.63 40.44 -19.53
N ILE A 63 30.87 40.28 -18.42
CA ILE A 63 29.56 40.94 -18.21
C ILE A 63 29.75 42.43 -17.89
N THR A 64 30.83 42.78 -17.19
CA THR A 64 31.15 44.17 -16.83
C THR A 64 31.68 45.01 -17.99
N ALA A 65 32.03 44.39 -19.13
CA ALA A 65 32.50 45.05 -20.36
C ALA A 65 31.40 45.23 -21.45
N ALA A 66 30.14 44.96 -21.13
CA ALA A 66 29.04 44.85 -22.09
C ALA A 66 28.31 46.18 -22.41
N ASP A 67 29.03 47.20 -22.89
CA ASP A 67 28.41 48.40 -23.49
C ASP A 67 28.54 48.45 -25.04
N ASN A 68 29.04 47.39 -25.68
CA ASN A 68 29.15 47.34 -27.14
C ASN A 68 28.51 46.07 -27.71
N LYS A 69 27.55 46.25 -28.63
CA LYS A 69 26.70 45.21 -29.24
C LYS A 69 27.42 44.27 -30.22
N ASP A 70 28.72 44.43 -30.43
CA ASP A 70 29.54 43.64 -31.36
C ASP A 70 30.62 42.81 -30.63
N THR A 71 30.25 42.18 -29.50
CA THR A 71 31.18 41.36 -28.73
C THR A 71 31.27 39.93 -29.30
N PRO A 72 32.48 39.33 -29.37
CA PRO A 72 32.68 37.95 -29.85
C PRO A 72 31.90 36.90 -29.03
N LEU A 73 31.45 37.26 -27.81
CA LEU A 73 30.55 36.45 -26.98
C LEU A 73 29.16 36.26 -27.58
N VAL A 74 28.55 37.28 -28.22
CA VAL A 74 27.23 37.12 -28.82
C VAL A 74 27.28 36.12 -29.98
N ASN A 75 28.36 36.16 -30.77
CA ASN A 75 28.60 35.20 -31.84
C ASN A 75 28.91 33.79 -31.31
N MET A 76 29.67 33.70 -30.22
CA MET A 76 29.97 32.43 -29.56
C MET A 76 28.72 31.80 -28.95
N LEU A 77 27.91 32.58 -28.22
CA LEU A 77 26.65 32.15 -27.63
C LEU A 77 25.62 31.75 -28.70
N ALA A 78 25.57 32.47 -29.83
CA ALA A 78 24.74 32.12 -30.98
C ALA A 78 25.20 30.81 -31.65
N ASN A 79 26.51 30.55 -31.71
CA ASN A 79 27.05 29.29 -32.23
C ASN A 79 26.77 28.11 -31.28
N TYR A 80 26.89 28.30 -29.96
CA TYR A 80 26.46 27.31 -28.97
C TYR A 80 24.97 26.99 -29.10
N ALA A 81 24.12 28.00 -29.15
CA ALA A 81 22.67 27.83 -29.28
C ALA A 81 22.29 27.06 -30.57
N ARG A 82 22.96 27.36 -31.70
CA ARG A 82 22.79 26.64 -32.97
C ARG A 82 23.29 25.20 -32.90
N TYR A 83 24.39 24.94 -32.20
CA TYR A 83 24.96 23.61 -32.08
C TYR A 83 24.04 22.67 -31.30
N TYR A 84 23.55 23.13 -30.13
CA TYR A 84 22.63 22.36 -29.29
C TYR A 84 21.22 22.18 -29.88
N SER A 85 20.74 23.10 -30.73
CA SER A 85 19.46 22.95 -31.42
C SER A 85 19.50 21.92 -32.54
N THR A 86 20.66 21.72 -33.17
CA THR A 86 20.80 20.93 -34.40
C THR A 86 21.24 19.50 -34.11
N ASN A 87 22.06 19.28 -33.08
CA ASN A 87 22.74 18.00 -32.85
C ASN A 87 22.20 17.22 -31.64
N SER A 88 20.88 17.04 -31.52
CA SER A 88 20.31 16.17 -30.48
C SER A 88 20.32 14.71 -30.94
N ILE A 89 21.28 13.92 -30.46
CA ILE A 89 21.33 12.48 -30.73
C ILE A 89 20.44 11.76 -29.70
N LYS A 90 19.47 10.98 -30.19
CA LYS A 90 18.61 10.14 -29.35
C LYS A 90 19.13 8.72 -29.38
N LEU A 91 19.57 8.19 -28.25
CA LEU A 91 19.92 6.79 -28.08
C LEU A 91 18.91 6.16 -27.11
N GLY A 92 18.13 5.18 -27.56
CA GLY A 92 17.20 4.44 -26.69
C GLY A 92 16.11 5.28 -26.01
N GLY A 93 15.66 6.38 -26.61
CA GLY A 93 14.63 7.26 -26.02
C GLY A 93 15.16 8.27 -24.99
N VAL A 94 16.45 8.19 -24.64
CA VAL A 94 17.14 9.16 -23.78
C VAL A 94 17.89 10.17 -24.66
N LYS A 95 17.73 11.47 -24.36
CA LYS A 95 18.41 12.55 -25.06
C LYS A 95 19.84 12.64 -24.51
N ILE A 96 20.82 12.15 -25.27
CA ILE A 96 22.24 12.36 -24.94
C ILE A 96 22.68 13.60 -25.71
N PRO A 97 22.91 14.74 -25.04
CA PRO A 97 23.35 15.96 -25.72
C PRO A 97 24.75 15.75 -26.35
N HIS A 98 24.90 16.08 -27.63
CA HIS A 98 26.20 16.13 -28.28
C HIS A 98 26.96 17.34 -27.74
N LEU A 99 28.08 17.08 -27.06
CA LEU A 99 28.89 18.12 -26.41
C LEU A 99 29.54 19.04 -27.44
N TYR A 100 29.73 20.31 -27.07
CA TYR A 100 30.58 21.21 -27.83
C TYR A 100 32.04 20.78 -27.66
N PRO A 101 32.88 20.85 -28.71
CA PRO A 101 34.29 20.47 -28.59
C PRO A 101 35.00 21.27 -27.49
N GLY A 102 35.42 20.59 -26.42
CA GLY A 102 36.02 21.18 -25.22
C GLY A 102 35.27 20.92 -23.91
N ASP A 103 33.99 20.51 -23.96
CA ASP A 103 33.25 20.08 -22.77
C ASP A 103 33.52 18.60 -22.46
N GLU A 104 33.75 18.26 -21.19
CA GLU A 104 33.94 16.87 -20.73
C GLU A 104 32.60 16.26 -20.27
N LEU A 105 32.35 15.02 -20.65
CA LEU A 105 31.20 14.25 -20.19
C LEU A 105 31.63 13.44 -18.96
N ASN A 106 31.27 13.92 -17.78
CA ASN A 106 31.43 13.16 -16.56
C ASN A 106 30.17 12.32 -16.30
N LEU A 107 30.27 11.01 -16.51
CA LEU A 107 29.25 10.07 -16.07
C LEU A 107 29.31 10.00 -14.54
N GLN A 108 28.55 10.88 -13.86
CA GLN A 108 28.32 10.75 -12.42
C GLN A 108 27.54 9.46 -12.19
N THR A 109 28.27 8.36 -11.97
CA THR A 109 27.69 7.09 -11.59
C THR A 109 27.09 7.30 -10.21
N ALA A 110 25.77 7.42 -10.16
CA ALA A 110 25.07 7.57 -8.91
C ALA A 110 25.28 6.28 -8.11
N GLN A 111 26.22 6.30 -7.15
CA GLN A 111 26.60 5.12 -6.37
C GLN A 111 25.35 4.32 -5.96
N ASP A 112 25.37 3.05 -6.32
CA ASP A 112 24.28 2.13 -6.06
C ASP A 112 24.09 1.93 -4.56
N SER A 113 22.98 2.44 -4.04
CA SER A 113 22.51 2.17 -2.69
C SER A 113 21.69 0.87 -2.62
N ASP A 114 21.89 -0.05 -3.57
CA ASP A 114 21.04 -1.24 -3.77
C ASP A 114 21.16 -2.27 -2.62
N ASN A 115 22.23 -2.18 -1.81
CA ASN A 115 22.50 -3.11 -0.71
C ASN A 115 21.50 -3.09 0.47
N GLY A 116 20.56 -2.14 0.52
CA GLY A 116 19.61 -2.02 1.63
C GLY A 116 18.14 -2.20 1.27
N PHE A 117 17.79 -2.11 -0.02
CA PHE A 117 16.38 -2.01 -0.44
C PHE A 117 15.62 -3.32 -0.16
N SER A 118 16.16 -4.45 -0.60
CA SER A 118 15.54 -5.77 -0.44
C SER A 118 15.40 -6.16 1.04
N ALA A 119 16.39 -5.88 1.88
CA ALA A 119 16.34 -6.16 3.31
C ALA A 119 15.28 -5.32 4.03
N LEU A 120 15.15 -4.05 3.66
CA LEU A 120 14.15 -3.15 4.21
C LEU A 120 12.74 -3.51 3.74
N GLU A 121 12.55 -3.84 2.46
CA GLU A 121 11.28 -4.31 1.90
C GLU A 121 10.83 -5.60 2.61
N GLN A 122 11.74 -6.56 2.78
CA GLN A 122 11.47 -7.78 3.53
C GLN A 122 11.09 -7.49 4.98
N ALA A 123 11.76 -6.54 5.65
CA ALA A 123 11.41 -6.15 7.02
C ALA A 123 9.99 -5.55 7.10
N LEU A 124 9.63 -4.66 6.17
CA LEU A 124 8.28 -4.09 6.05
C LEU A 124 7.22 -5.18 5.83
N LEU A 125 7.46 -6.11 4.91
CA LEU A 125 6.56 -7.24 4.64
C LEU A 125 6.40 -8.14 5.87
N ARG A 126 7.46 -8.38 6.65
CA ARG A 126 7.37 -9.13 7.92
C ARG A 126 6.50 -8.42 8.96
N TYR A 127 6.61 -7.09 9.08
CA TYR A 127 5.73 -6.31 9.97
C TYR A 127 4.27 -6.37 9.54
N ILE A 128 4.00 -6.27 8.24
CA ILE A 128 2.64 -6.41 7.69
C ILE A 128 2.10 -7.81 7.95
N ALA A 129 2.91 -8.86 7.72
CA ALA A 129 2.55 -10.25 7.97
C ALA A 129 2.18 -10.48 9.45
N ALA A 130 3.00 -9.95 10.37
CA ALA A 130 2.74 -10.03 11.81
C ALA A 130 1.41 -9.36 12.21
N GLY A 131 1.07 -8.20 11.64
CA GLY A 131 -0.19 -7.53 11.94
C GLY A 131 -1.43 -8.21 11.34
N LEU A 132 -1.27 -8.96 10.24
CA LEU A 132 -2.35 -9.73 9.59
C LEU A 132 -2.54 -11.13 10.18
N GLY A 133 -1.63 -11.60 11.03
CA GLY A 133 -1.68 -12.96 11.58
C GLY A 133 -1.36 -14.04 10.54
N VAL A 134 -0.55 -13.70 9.55
CA VAL A 134 -0.12 -14.59 8.45
C VAL A 134 1.40 -14.63 8.43
N SER A 135 2.00 -15.76 8.05
CA SER A 135 3.46 -15.85 7.94
C SER A 135 3.99 -15.04 6.76
N TYR A 136 5.25 -14.57 6.84
CA TYR A 136 5.90 -13.82 5.77
C TYR A 136 5.87 -14.59 4.44
N GLU A 137 6.18 -15.88 4.48
CA GLU A 137 6.25 -16.74 3.30
C GLU A 137 4.90 -16.88 2.62
N GLN A 138 3.81 -16.92 3.39
CA GLN A 138 2.46 -16.96 2.84
C GLN A 138 2.03 -15.62 2.25
N LEU A 139 2.45 -14.51 2.85
CA LEU A 139 2.11 -13.17 2.39
C LEU A 139 2.85 -12.81 1.10
N SER A 140 4.17 -12.99 1.07
CA SER A 140 5.03 -12.65 -0.08
C SER A 140 5.11 -13.75 -1.13
N ARG A 141 4.70 -14.98 -0.79
CA ARG A 141 4.93 -16.21 -1.58
C ARG A 141 6.40 -16.50 -1.87
N ASP A 142 7.29 -15.91 -1.09
CA ASP A 142 8.72 -16.16 -1.18
C ASP A 142 9.12 -17.27 -0.18
N TYR A 143 9.55 -18.40 -0.73
CA TYR A 143 10.06 -19.55 0.01
C TYR A 143 11.57 -19.76 -0.20
N SER A 144 12.26 -18.81 -0.84
CA SER A 144 13.68 -18.96 -1.22
C SER A 144 14.61 -19.18 -0.02
N GLN A 145 14.29 -18.61 1.14
CA GLN A 145 15.11 -18.65 2.35
C GLN A 145 14.59 -19.65 3.41
N VAL A 146 13.66 -20.53 3.03
CA VAL A 146 12.90 -21.37 3.98
C VAL A 146 13.02 -22.84 3.61
N SER A 147 13.37 -23.69 4.60
CA SER A 147 13.43 -25.13 4.41
C SER A 147 12.03 -25.75 4.45
N TYR A 148 11.89 -27.00 3.98
CA TYR A 148 10.60 -27.68 3.96
C TYR A 148 9.93 -27.75 5.35
N SER A 149 10.70 -27.99 6.41
CA SER A 149 10.18 -28.07 7.77
C SER A 149 9.69 -26.72 8.29
N SER A 150 10.41 -25.62 8.03
CA SER A 150 9.98 -24.29 8.42
C SER A 150 8.80 -23.78 7.57
N ALA A 151 8.76 -24.09 6.27
CA ALA A 151 7.63 -23.75 5.40
C ALA A 151 6.34 -24.45 5.84
N ARG A 152 6.43 -25.72 6.26
CA ARG A 152 5.28 -26.45 6.81
C ARG A 152 4.88 -25.90 8.19
N ALA A 153 5.84 -25.52 9.03
CA ALA A 153 5.56 -24.93 10.33
C ALA A 153 4.82 -23.60 10.21
N SER A 154 5.29 -22.70 9.35
CA SER A 154 4.66 -21.40 9.10
C SER A 154 3.28 -21.53 8.47
N ALA A 155 3.08 -22.54 7.61
CA ALA A 155 1.77 -22.85 7.06
C ALA A 155 0.79 -23.37 8.11
N ASN A 156 1.24 -24.23 9.01
CA ASN A 156 0.41 -24.75 10.10
C ASN A 156 0.03 -23.67 11.10
N GLU A 157 0.93 -22.73 11.42
CA GLU A 157 0.65 -21.60 12.30
C GLU A 157 -0.47 -20.72 11.72
N SER A 158 -0.31 -20.31 10.46
CA SER A 158 -1.32 -19.50 9.75
C SER A 158 -2.65 -20.26 9.60
N TRP A 159 -2.61 -21.59 9.41
CA TRP A 159 -3.81 -22.42 9.36
C TRP A 159 -4.60 -22.40 10.68
N ARG A 160 -3.92 -22.42 11.83
CA ARG A 160 -4.59 -22.33 13.15
C ARG A 160 -5.31 -20.99 13.30
N TYR A 161 -4.70 -19.90 12.84
CA TYR A 161 -5.32 -18.58 12.83
C TYR A 161 -6.62 -18.58 12.00
N PHE A 162 -6.58 -19.09 10.76
CA PHE A 162 -7.77 -19.17 9.90
C PHE A 162 -8.87 -20.07 10.45
N LEU A 163 -8.50 -21.21 11.06
CA LEU A 163 -9.47 -22.13 11.65
C LEU A 163 -10.21 -21.49 12.83
N GLY A 164 -9.50 -20.71 13.67
CA GLY A 164 -10.09 -19.94 14.76
C GLY A 164 -11.16 -18.97 14.24
N ARG A 165 -10.80 -18.16 13.24
CA ARG A 165 -11.74 -17.20 12.64
C ARG A 165 -12.94 -17.88 11.98
N ARG A 166 -12.73 -18.98 11.25
CA ARG A 166 -13.81 -19.76 10.64
C ARG A 166 -14.79 -20.30 11.69
N ARG A 167 -14.27 -20.85 12.79
CA ARG A 167 -15.11 -21.36 13.89
C ARG A 167 -15.94 -20.24 14.52
N PHE A 168 -15.35 -19.07 14.73
CA PHE A 168 -16.04 -17.93 15.32
C PHE A 168 -17.17 -17.40 14.42
N ILE A 169 -16.85 -17.12 13.16
CA ILE A 169 -17.80 -16.56 12.18
C ILE A 169 -18.96 -17.54 11.94
N ALA A 170 -18.65 -18.81 11.67
CA ALA A 170 -19.67 -19.83 11.43
C ALA A 170 -20.53 -20.09 12.68
N GLY A 171 -19.90 -20.17 13.86
CA GLY A 171 -20.61 -20.39 15.12
C GLY A 171 -21.56 -19.25 15.47
N ARG A 172 -21.15 -18.00 15.25
CA ARG A 172 -21.98 -16.83 15.53
C ARG A 172 -23.12 -16.68 14.51
N LEU A 173 -22.85 -16.92 13.24
CA LEU A 173 -23.88 -16.95 12.18
C LEU A 173 -24.95 -18.00 12.50
N ALA A 174 -24.52 -19.25 12.76
CA ALA A 174 -25.43 -20.35 13.04
C ALA A 174 -26.26 -20.09 14.29
N THR A 175 -25.64 -19.57 15.36
CA THR A 175 -26.36 -19.21 16.59
C THR A 175 -27.41 -18.14 16.33
N GLN A 176 -27.11 -17.07 15.59
CA GLN A 176 -28.08 -16.02 15.29
C GLN A 176 -29.24 -16.54 14.41
N MET A 177 -28.95 -17.33 13.37
CA MET A 177 -29.97 -17.95 12.55
C MET A 177 -30.87 -18.89 13.37
N PHE A 178 -30.27 -19.69 14.25
CA PHE A 178 -31.01 -20.58 15.14
C PHE A 178 -31.87 -19.80 16.13
N SER A 179 -31.38 -18.70 16.70
CA SER A 179 -32.15 -17.83 17.59
C SER A 179 -33.37 -17.24 16.89
N CYS A 180 -33.22 -16.69 15.68
CA CYS A 180 -34.35 -16.16 14.91
C CYS A 180 -35.38 -17.24 14.57
N TRP A 181 -34.91 -18.43 14.17
CA TRP A 181 -35.81 -19.56 13.90
C TRP A 181 -36.52 -20.05 15.17
N LEU A 182 -35.81 -20.16 16.29
CA LEU A 182 -36.36 -20.62 17.57
C LEU A 182 -37.42 -19.65 18.08
N GLU A 183 -37.16 -18.34 18.00
CA GLU A 183 -38.11 -17.29 18.35
C GLU A 183 -39.41 -17.43 17.55
N GLU A 184 -39.31 -17.58 16.23
CA GLU A 184 -40.46 -17.80 15.35
C GLU A 184 -41.21 -19.10 15.69
N ALA A 185 -40.49 -20.19 15.96
CA ALA A 185 -41.10 -21.48 16.30
C ALA A 185 -41.83 -21.47 17.66
N LEU A 186 -41.35 -20.68 18.62
CA LEU A 186 -42.00 -20.45 19.91
C LEU A 186 -43.27 -19.59 19.73
N ILE A 187 -43.21 -18.51 18.94
CA ILE A 187 -44.36 -17.63 18.67
C ILE A 187 -45.46 -18.39 17.94
N ARG A 188 -45.11 -19.22 16.95
CA ARG A 188 -46.05 -20.10 16.25
C ARG A 188 -46.59 -21.26 17.10
N GLY A 189 -46.02 -21.49 18.29
CA GLY A 189 -46.42 -22.58 19.19
C GLY A 189 -46.06 -23.98 18.69
N VAL A 190 -45.20 -24.11 17.68
CA VAL A 190 -44.67 -25.40 17.19
C VAL A 190 -43.81 -26.06 18.27
N ILE A 191 -43.07 -25.24 19.03
CA ILE A 191 -42.26 -25.66 20.16
C ILE A 191 -42.86 -25.02 21.42
N ARG A 192 -43.07 -25.82 22.48
CA ARG A 192 -43.50 -25.30 23.78
C ARG A 192 -42.29 -25.04 24.67
N ALA A 193 -42.17 -23.81 25.17
CA ALA A 193 -41.12 -23.48 26.14
C ALA A 193 -41.26 -24.35 27.41
N PRO A 194 -40.14 -24.81 27.99
CA PRO A 194 -40.16 -25.48 29.29
C PRO A 194 -40.72 -24.55 30.37
N ARG A 195 -41.57 -25.07 31.26
CA ARG A 195 -42.21 -24.28 32.34
C ARG A 195 -41.22 -23.74 33.40
N ALA A 196 -39.99 -24.25 33.45
CA ALA A 196 -38.99 -23.82 34.42
C ALA A 196 -38.16 -22.64 33.87
N ARG A 197 -38.47 -21.43 34.36
CA ARG A 197 -37.65 -20.20 34.27
C ARG A 197 -37.11 -19.86 32.87
N PHE A 198 -37.96 -19.33 32.00
CA PHE A 198 -37.53 -18.39 30.96
C PHE A 198 -38.03 -16.99 31.35
N PHE A 199 -37.15 -16.17 31.94
CA PHE A 199 -37.39 -14.77 32.34
C PHE A 199 -36.38 -13.84 31.65
N LEU A 200 -36.07 -14.06 30.37
CA LEU A 200 -35.04 -13.28 29.67
C LEU A 200 -35.56 -12.34 28.57
N LEU A 201 -36.86 -12.27 28.36
CA LEU A 201 -37.50 -11.19 27.60
C LEU A 201 -38.67 -10.70 28.46
N GLY A 202 -38.70 -9.42 28.76
CA GLY A 202 -39.53 -8.84 29.82
C GLY A 202 -41.03 -9.14 29.69
N GLY A 203 -41.64 -9.47 30.83
CA GLY A 203 -43.10 -9.50 31.03
C GLY A 203 -43.82 -10.73 30.47
N PRO A 204 -45.05 -11.02 30.97
CA PRO A 204 -45.87 -12.09 30.43
C PRO A 204 -46.15 -11.81 28.95
N ILE A 205 -45.68 -12.72 28.10
CA ILE A 205 -45.92 -12.69 26.65
C ILE A 205 -47.44 -12.86 26.43
N GLN A 206 -48.15 -11.75 26.29
CA GLN A 206 -49.43 -11.73 25.60
C GLN A 206 -49.10 -11.92 24.12
N LEU A 207 -49.32 -13.15 23.62
CA LEU A 207 -49.26 -13.48 22.20
C LEU A 207 -50.40 -12.75 21.48
N GLU A 208 -50.18 -11.50 21.08
CA GLU A 208 -50.92 -10.94 19.96
C GLU A 208 -50.24 -11.34 18.65
N PRO A 209 -50.99 -11.81 17.65
CA PRO A 209 -50.44 -12.17 16.35
C PRO A 209 -50.04 -10.88 15.62
N LEU A 210 -48.80 -10.42 15.82
CA LEU A 210 -48.25 -9.38 14.97
C LEU A 210 -48.15 -9.91 13.55
N GLY A 211 -49.00 -9.34 12.70
CA GLY A 211 -49.11 -9.62 11.28
C GLY A 211 -47.76 -9.50 10.59
N VAL A 212 -47.65 -10.31 9.54
CA VAL A 212 -46.66 -10.31 8.48
C VAL A 212 -46.30 -8.87 8.05
N ASP A 213 -45.22 -8.27 8.58
CA ASP A 213 -44.79 -6.93 8.13
C ASP A 213 -43.28 -6.65 8.28
N TRP A 214 -42.42 -7.63 7.98
CA TRP A 214 -40.97 -7.43 7.91
C TRP A 214 -40.48 -6.76 6.59
N CYS A 215 -41.38 -6.15 5.80
CA CYS A 215 -41.06 -5.57 4.48
C CYS A 215 -41.27 -4.06 4.31
N ARG A 216 -41.56 -3.29 5.36
CA ARG A 216 -41.56 -1.81 5.26
C ARG A 216 -40.94 -1.15 6.47
N THR A 217 -39.70 -0.68 6.30
CA THR A 217 -39.26 0.66 6.68
C THR A 217 -37.81 0.87 6.20
N TYR A 218 -37.68 1.32 4.95
CA TYR A 218 -36.59 2.20 4.51
C TYR A 218 -37.27 3.25 3.63
N GLY A 219 -37.28 4.50 4.09
CA GLY A 219 -38.02 5.61 3.49
C GLY A 219 -38.91 6.29 4.52
N ASP A 220 -38.31 7.07 5.43
CA ASP A 220 -38.33 8.53 5.41
C ASP A 220 -37.12 9.07 6.19
#